data_AF-A0A2N9B325-F1
#
_entry.id   AF-A0A2N9B325-F1
#
_cell.length_a   1.000
_cell.length_b   1.000
_cell.length_c   1.000
_cell.angle_alpha   90.00
_cell.angle_beta   90.00
_cell.angle_gamma   90.00
#
_symmetry.space_group_name_H-M   'P 1'
#
loop_
_entity.id
_entity.type
_entity.pdbx_description
1 polymer ?
#
loop_
_entity_poly.entity_id
_entity_poly.type
_entity_poly.pdbx_seq_one_letter_code
_entity_poly.pdbx_strand_id
1 'polypeptide(L)'
;MAMQPWFTDAKLGIFVHWGIYAVDGVQESWSFYDDIVPYDRYMSQLDRFTASRYDPRDWARLFARAGAKYAVLTSRHHDGVALWDTAHGDLNVGRDLIAGYADALREQGLKVGLYYSHSDWSHPDYASTRKPGRPPELEDNRYSEVAAEDEDLQAWERFLAYRDGQIRELTSRYKPDLLWFDGEWDRSEEQWRIPELAALIRSEVPDVVFNARMLSEGDYATPEQGAPVVPPEGPWELCLTINDSWGHQHHDHNHKSVDQLIRYFTETIGGGGNLLLSVGPREDGTIPAEQAERLEGLGAWIARHAEAVYGTERGLPPGHHYGPSTLSEDRRTLYLILFDAPRAEINVRGLLGKVRKVSVLGSGTELAHRVTGGLHETPGILWIEPPAAPDLDPHATVLAVELEGELELYRGAGRF
;
A
#
# COMPACT_ATOMS: atom_id res chain seq x y z
N MET A 1 -7.40 -4.64 -17.69
CA MET A 1 -7.54 -3.38 -18.47
C MET A 1 -6.17 -2.69 -18.49
N ALA A 2 -6.00 -1.54 -19.17
CA ALA A 2 -4.80 -0.73 -18.93
C ALA A 2 -4.86 -0.17 -17.50
N MET A 3 -3.73 -0.15 -16.79
CA MET A 3 -3.65 0.41 -15.44
C MET A 3 -4.12 1.87 -15.44
N GLN A 4 -4.89 2.25 -14.42
CA GLN A 4 -5.36 3.63 -14.25
C GLN A 4 -4.15 4.56 -13.97
N PRO A 5 -3.93 5.63 -14.77
CA PRO A 5 -2.72 6.45 -14.67
C PRO A 5 -2.49 7.04 -13.28
N TRP A 6 -3.58 7.43 -12.60
CA TRP A 6 -3.49 8.01 -11.26
C TRP A 6 -2.81 7.07 -10.26
N PHE A 7 -2.96 5.75 -10.42
CA PHE A 7 -2.45 4.77 -9.47
C PHE A 7 -0.92 4.75 -9.50
N THR A 8 -0.30 4.66 -10.67
CA THR A 8 1.17 4.66 -10.77
C THR A 8 1.80 5.99 -10.38
N ASP A 9 1.05 7.09 -10.47
CA ASP A 9 1.51 8.43 -10.07
C ASP A 9 1.30 8.70 -8.57
N ALA A 10 0.50 7.88 -7.89
CA ALA A 10 0.08 8.10 -6.52
C ALA A 10 1.25 8.00 -5.52
N LYS A 11 2.14 7.02 -5.71
CA LYS A 11 3.32 6.69 -4.89
C LYS A 11 3.06 6.30 -3.44
N LEU A 12 2.23 7.04 -2.73
CA LEU A 12 1.90 6.85 -1.33
C LEU A 12 0.39 6.75 -1.15
N GLY A 13 -0.04 5.66 -0.53
CA GLY A 13 -1.38 5.47 0.02
C GLY A 13 -1.34 5.22 1.52
N ILE A 14 -2.46 5.45 2.20
CA ILE A 14 -2.63 5.10 3.61
C ILE A 14 -3.60 3.93 3.74
N PHE A 15 -3.17 2.84 4.38
CA PHE A 15 -4.06 1.74 4.76
C PHE A 15 -4.64 2.03 6.14
N VAL A 16 -5.93 1.82 6.34
CA VAL A 16 -6.60 2.02 7.62
C VAL A 16 -7.27 0.71 8.00
N HIS A 17 -6.69 0.02 8.97
CA HIS A 17 -7.28 -1.16 9.59
C HIS A 17 -7.99 -0.73 10.87
N TRP A 18 -9.31 -0.62 10.77
CA TRP A 18 -10.16 -0.20 11.87
C TRP A 18 -11.41 -1.08 11.97
N GLY A 19 -11.75 -1.47 13.19
CA GLY A 19 -12.86 -2.36 13.49
C GLY A 19 -12.92 -2.68 14.97
N ILE A 20 -13.81 -3.60 15.36
CA ILE A 20 -14.07 -3.90 16.77
C ILE A 20 -12.85 -4.44 17.50
N TYR A 21 -11.90 -5.07 16.77
CA TYR A 21 -10.62 -5.54 17.30
C TYR A 21 -9.75 -4.45 17.95
N ALA A 22 -9.99 -3.17 17.61
CA ALA A 22 -9.31 -2.04 18.23
C ALA A 22 -9.71 -1.82 19.70
N VAL A 23 -10.83 -2.40 20.17
CA VAL A 23 -11.35 -2.22 21.54
C VAL A 23 -10.45 -2.89 22.57
N ASP A 24 -10.16 -4.17 22.40
CA ASP A 24 -9.25 -4.91 23.28
C ASP A 24 -7.80 -4.87 22.78
N GLY A 25 -7.58 -4.27 21.61
CA GLY A 25 -6.27 -4.12 20.99
C GLY A 25 -5.68 -5.46 20.56
N VAL A 26 -6.49 -6.28 19.88
CA VAL A 26 -6.15 -7.65 19.44
C VAL A 26 -6.01 -7.71 17.92
N GLN A 27 -5.39 -8.78 17.41
CA GLN A 27 -5.27 -8.99 15.97
C GLN A 27 -6.65 -9.08 15.29
N GLU A 28 -6.79 -8.35 14.18
CA GLU A 28 -7.99 -8.28 13.35
C GLU A 28 -8.42 -9.65 12.84
N SER A 29 -9.47 -10.21 13.46
CA SER A 29 -10.06 -11.52 13.18
C SER A 29 -9.17 -12.73 13.50
N TRP A 30 -7.86 -12.64 13.24
CA TRP A 30 -6.88 -13.69 13.49
C TRP A 30 -6.79 -14.09 14.96
N SER A 31 -7.06 -13.17 15.88
CA SER A 31 -7.03 -13.48 17.31
C SER A 31 -8.07 -14.54 17.74
N PHE A 32 -9.25 -14.60 17.12
CA PHE A 32 -10.18 -15.71 17.38
C PHE A 32 -9.97 -16.91 16.45
N TYR A 33 -9.43 -16.66 15.26
CA TYR A 33 -9.07 -17.72 14.31
C TYR A 33 -8.01 -18.66 14.92
N ASP A 34 -6.96 -18.08 15.52
CA ASP A 34 -5.85 -18.80 16.15
C ASP A 34 -6.12 -19.22 17.61
N ASP A 35 -7.39 -19.20 18.04
CA ASP A 35 -7.82 -19.52 19.41
C ASP A 35 -7.12 -18.70 20.53
N ILE A 36 -6.56 -17.53 20.21
CA ILE A 36 -5.94 -16.62 21.20
C ILE A 36 -7.02 -15.95 22.06
N VAL A 37 -8.13 -15.56 21.43
CA VAL A 37 -9.30 -14.93 22.06
C VAL A 37 -10.54 -15.76 21.72
N PRO A 38 -11.35 -16.19 22.71
CA PRO A 38 -12.61 -16.88 22.41
C PRO A 38 -13.52 -16.03 21.52
N TYR A 39 -14.18 -16.65 20.53
CA TYR A 39 -15.03 -15.95 19.55
C TYR A 39 -16.07 -15.02 20.20
N ASP A 40 -16.82 -15.51 21.20
CA ASP A 40 -17.83 -14.70 21.89
C ASP A 40 -17.22 -13.46 22.59
N ARG A 41 -16.00 -13.61 23.12
CA ARG A 41 -15.26 -12.49 23.71
C ARG A 41 -14.83 -11.51 22.63
N TYR A 42 -14.31 -12.00 21.50
CA TYR A 42 -13.94 -11.15 20.37
C TYR A 42 -15.16 -10.34 19.89
N MET A 43 -16.30 -10.99 19.68
CA MET A 43 -17.53 -10.35 19.19
C MET A 43 -18.15 -9.41 20.22
N SER A 44 -17.99 -9.65 21.52
CA SER A 44 -18.44 -8.71 22.57
C SER A 44 -17.79 -7.33 22.51
N GLN A 45 -16.71 -7.16 21.73
CA GLN A 45 -16.12 -5.85 21.47
C GLN A 45 -17.07 -4.93 20.69
N LEU A 46 -18.02 -5.47 19.93
CA LEU A 46 -19.01 -4.69 19.19
C LEU A 46 -19.78 -3.71 20.10
N ASP A 47 -20.13 -4.14 21.32
CA ASP A 47 -20.84 -3.31 22.31
C ASP A 47 -20.00 -2.14 22.86
N ARG A 48 -18.68 -2.18 22.66
CA ARG A 48 -17.70 -1.21 23.19
C ARG A 48 -17.00 -0.40 22.10
N PHE A 49 -17.23 -0.72 20.83
CA PHE A 49 -16.69 0.04 19.71
C PHE A 49 -17.50 1.35 19.52
N THR A 50 -16.91 2.48 19.92
CA THR A 50 -17.70 3.72 20.06
C THR A 50 -17.67 4.63 18.85
N ALA A 51 -16.54 4.69 18.13
CA ALA A 51 -16.25 5.71 17.12
C ALA A 51 -16.54 7.14 17.63
N SER A 52 -16.46 7.39 18.94
CA SER A 52 -16.97 8.60 19.58
C SER A 52 -16.17 9.87 19.26
N ARG A 53 -14.94 9.71 18.76
CA ARG A 53 -14.00 10.76 18.35
C ARG A 53 -13.56 10.58 16.89
N TYR A 54 -14.31 9.81 16.12
CA TYR A 54 -14.10 9.64 14.68
C TYR A 54 -14.41 10.94 13.95
N ASP A 55 -13.38 11.59 13.42
CA ASP A 55 -13.49 12.69 12.47
C ASP A 55 -12.74 12.32 11.17
N PRO A 56 -13.45 11.93 10.10
CA PRO A 56 -12.81 11.56 8.84
C PRO A 56 -12.08 12.73 8.17
N ARG A 57 -12.44 13.99 8.46
CA ARG A 57 -11.72 15.15 7.94
C ARG A 57 -10.36 15.30 8.59
N ASP A 58 -10.22 14.95 9.86
CA ASP A 58 -8.91 14.94 10.51
C ASP A 58 -8.01 13.85 9.95
N TRP A 59 -8.55 12.66 9.67
CA TRP A 59 -7.82 11.61 8.94
C TRP A 59 -7.39 12.08 7.55
N ALA A 60 -8.31 12.58 6.74
CA ALA A 60 -8.02 13.02 5.38
C ALA A 60 -6.97 14.15 5.36
N ARG A 61 -7.04 15.12 6.29
CA ARG A 61 -6.03 16.17 6.42
C ARG A 61 -4.67 15.61 6.81
N LEU A 62 -4.60 14.63 7.72
CA LEU A 62 -3.35 13.98 8.09
C LEU A 62 -2.74 13.26 6.89
N PHE A 63 -3.55 12.49 6.14
CA PHE A 63 -3.09 11.75 4.97
C PHE A 63 -2.59 12.68 3.86
N ALA A 64 -3.30 13.79 3.62
CA ALA A 64 -2.86 14.82 2.68
C ALA A 64 -1.54 15.48 3.12
N ARG A 65 -1.37 15.80 4.42
CA ARG A 65 -0.09 16.31 4.96
C ARG A 65 1.05 15.31 4.85
N ALA A 66 0.75 14.01 4.94
CA ALA A 66 1.72 12.94 4.73
C ALA A 66 2.16 12.83 3.25
N GLY A 67 1.46 13.49 2.32
CA GLY A 67 1.70 13.37 0.89
C GLY A 67 0.95 12.20 0.23
N ALA A 68 0.05 11.52 0.93
CA ALA A 68 -0.70 10.45 0.31
C ALA A 68 -1.56 10.98 -0.86
N LYS A 69 -1.83 10.13 -1.84
CA LYS A 69 -2.77 10.42 -2.96
C LYS A 69 -4.03 9.59 -2.91
N TYR A 70 -4.06 8.59 -2.03
CA TYR A 70 -5.19 7.70 -1.80
C TYR A 70 -5.15 7.15 -0.38
N ALA A 71 -6.27 6.62 0.08
CA ALA A 71 -6.30 5.80 1.28
C ALA A 71 -7.26 4.62 1.08
N VAL A 72 -7.05 3.54 1.83
CA VAL A 72 -7.83 2.31 1.79
C VAL A 72 -8.33 1.99 3.20
N LEU A 73 -9.64 2.00 3.42
CA LEU A 73 -10.26 1.68 4.72
C LEU A 73 -10.84 0.26 4.69
N THR A 74 -10.59 -0.53 5.74
CA THR A 74 -11.28 -1.81 5.96
C THR A 74 -12.78 -1.60 6.11
N SER A 75 -13.54 -1.79 5.03
CA SER A 75 -15.01 -1.73 5.10
C SER A 75 -15.56 -2.91 5.91
N ARG A 76 -14.94 -4.08 5.74
CA ARG A 76 -15.21 -5.33 6.46
C ARG A 76 -13.96 -6.22 6.43
N HIS A 77 -13.55 -6.74 7.58
CA HIS A 77 -12.42 -7.69 7.69
C HIS A 77 -12.93 -9.14 7.75
N HIS A 78 -12.05 -10.13 7.97
CA HIS A 78 -12.43 -11.55 8.01
C HIS A 78 -13.45 -11.89 9.12
N ASP A 79 -13.59 -11.04 10.14
CA ASP A 79 -14.59 -11.18 11.19
C ASP A 79 -16.03 -10.90 10.73
N GLY A 80 -16.21 -10.39 9.51
CA GLY A 80 -17.52 -10.12 8.96
C GLY A 80 -18.19 -8.83 9.44
N VAL A 81 -17.57 -8.07 10.36
CA VAL A 81 -18.17 -6.85 10.92
C VAL A 81 -18.04 -5.70 9.92
N ALA A 82 -19.17 -5.29 9.34
CA ALA A 82 -19.21 -4.16 8.43
C ALA A 82 -19.14 -2.81 9.18
N LEU A 83 -18.30 -1.89 8.69
CA LEU A 83 -18.19 -0.49 9.15
C LEU A 83 -19.31 0.42 8.61
N TRP A 84 -20.28 -0.13 7.89
CA TRP A 84 -21.47 0.59 7.45
C TRP A 84 -22.74 -0.18 7.80
N ASP A 85 -23.84 0.54 7.88
CA ASP A 85 -25.17 -0.05 8.02
C ASP A 85 -25.58 -0.70 6.69
N THR A 86 -25.27 -1.99 6.58
CA THR A 86 -25.54 -2.84 5.42
C THR A 86 -26.94 -3.45 5.53
N ALA A 87 -27.67 -3.53 4.41
CA ALA A 87 -28.92 -4.27 4.34
C ALA A 87 -28.72 -5.78 4.10
N HIS A 88 -27.47 -6.21 3.90
CA HIS A 88 -27.10 -7.59 3.67
C HIS A 88 -26.38 -8.10 4.92
N GLY A 89 -27.13 -8.78 5.80
CA GLY A 89 -26.67 -9.32 7.08
C GLY A 89 -26.74 -8.35 8.25
N ASP A 90 -26.69 -8.89 9.47
CA ASP A 90 -26.89 -8.12 10.71
C ASP A 90 -25.58 -7.75 11.44
N LEU A 91 -24.43 -8.28 10.99
CA LEU A 91 -23.14 -8.07 11.65
C LEU A 91 -22.47 -6.77 11.17
N ASN A 92 -22.84 -5.65 11.80
CA ASN A 92 -22.31 -4.34 11.48
C ASN A 92 -22.26 -3.43 12.73
N VAL A 93 -21.58 -2.28 12.62
CA VAL A 93 -21.41 -1.31 13.72
C VAL A 93 -22.63 -0.40 13.98
N GLY A 94 -23.77 -0.65 13.32
CA GLY A 94 -25.04 0.05 13.49
C GLY A 94 -25.04 1.51 13.03
N ARG A 95 -24.07 1.92 12.21
CA ARG A 95 -23.94 3.27 11.62
C ARG A 95 -23.06 3.23 10.39
N ASP A 96 -23.14 4.28 9.57
CA ASP A 96 -22.28 4.46 8.38
C ASP A 96 -21.00 5.23 8.74
N LEU A 97 -19.86 4.54 8.76
CA LEU A 97 -18.53 5.13 8.95
C LEU A 97 -17.76 5.27 7.62
N ILE A 98 -18.36 4.90 6.49
CA ILE A 98 -17.67 4.91 5.19
C ILE A 98 -18.01 6.17 4.40
N ALA A 99 -19.26 6.63 4.43
CA ALA A 99 -19.68 7.83 3.69
C ALA A 99 -18.82 9.05 4.04
N GLY A 100 -18.68 9.36 5.33
CA GLY A 100 -17.89 10.50 5.81
C GLY A 100 -16.40 10.38 5.46
N TYR A 101 -15.84 9.16 5.50
CA TYR A 101 -14.48 8.88 5.05
C TYR A 101 -14.29 9.19 3.56
N ALA A 102 -15.18 8.65 2.71
CA ALA A 102 -15.09 8.84 1.27
C ALA A 102 -15.24 10.31 0.87
N ASP A 103 -16.16 11.03 1.49
CA ASP A 103 -16.36 12.46 1.26
C ASP A 103 -15.15 13.29 1.72
N ALA A 104 -14.61 13.01 2.91
CA ALA A 104 -13.45 13.73 3.44
C ALA A 104 -12.19 13.54 2.59
N LEU A 105 -11.95 12.33 2.06
CA LEU A 105 -10.85 12.10 1.13
C LEU A 105 -11.01 12.92 -0.16
N ARG A 106 -12.20 12.92 -0.75
CA ARG A 106 -12.49 13.71 -1.96
C ARG A 106 -12.35 15.21 -1.73
N GLU A 107 -12.76 15.71 -0.56
CA GLU A 107 -12.55 17.11 -0.15
C GLU A 107 -11.06 17.49 -0.14
N GLN A 108 -10.15 16.53 0.10
CA GLN A 108 -8.69 16.72 0.05
C GLN A 108 -8.07 16.36 -1.31
N GLY A 109 -8.88 15.98 -2.31
CA GLY A 109 -8.40 15.53 -3.61
C GLY A 109 -7.72 14.15 -3.59
N LEU A 110 -7.99 13.35 -2.55
CA LEU A 110 -7.48 11.99 -2.40
C LEU A 110 -8.44 10.99 -3.06
N LYS A 111 -7.87 9.94 -3.63
CA LYS A 111 -8.61 8.80 -4.18
C LYS A 111 -9.16 7.92 -3.07
N VAL A 112 -10.37 7.41 -3.25
CA VAL A 112 -11.10 6.64 -2.24
C VAL A 112 -10.88 5.15 -2.48
N GLY A 113 -10.18 4.50 -1.58
CA GLY A 113 -10.03 3.05 -1.53
C GLY A 113 -10.84 2.42 -0.41
N LEU A 114 -11.38 1.24 -0.67
CA LEU A 114 -12.05 0.41 0.33
C LEU A 114 -11.47 -1.00 0.27
N TYR A 115 -11.13 -1.53 1.44
CA TYR A 115 -10.79 -2.93 1.60
C TYR A 115 -12.04 -3.75 1.88
N TYR A 116 -12.12 -4.94 1.31
CA TYR A 116 -13.19 -5.89 1.56
C TYR A 116 -12.65 -7.32 1.60
N SER A 117 -12.85 -8.03 2.70
CA SER A 117 -12.50 -9.45 2.73
C SER A 117 -13.53 -10.32 2.01
N HIS A 118 -13.08 -11.15 1.07
CA HIS A 118 -13.83 -12.28 0.54
C HIS A 118 -14.24 -13.26 1.66
N SER A 119 -13.34 -13.51 2.60
CA SER A 119 -13.61 -14.36 3.78
C SER A 119 -14.54 -13.66 4.76
N ASP A 120 -15.40 -14.47 5.39
CA ASP A 120 -16.26 -14.04 6.49
C ASP A 120 -16.43 -15.21 7.46
N TRP A 121 -15.54 -15.28 8.43
CA TRP A 121 -15.46 -16.37 9.41
C TRP A 121 -16.61 -16.37 10.42
N SER A 122 -17.51 -15.40 10.33
CA SER A 122 -18.68 -15.27 11.20
C SER A 122 -19.99 -15.57 10.46
N HIS A 123 -19.98 -15.62 9.13
CA HIS A 123 -21.17 -15.88 8.34
C HIS A 123 -21.50 -17.39 8.31
N PRO A 124 -22.72 -17.80 8.68
CA PRO A 124 -23.06 -19.22 8.84
C PRO A 124 -23.00 -20.02 7.53
N ASP A 125 -23.21 -19.37 6.40
CA ASP A 125 -23.13 -20.00 5.07
C ASP A 125 -21.72 -19.96 4.44
N TYR A 126 -20.70 -19.41 5.12
CA TYR A 126 -19.38 -19.25 4.52
C TYR A 126 -18.59 -20.56 4.40
N ALA A 127 -18.50 -21.31 5.51
CA ALA A 127 -17.86 -22.62 5.58
C ALA A 127 -18.81 -23.73 5.11
N SER A 128 -19.31 -23.64 3.88
CA SER A 128 -20.28 -24.59 3.32
C SER A 128 -19.82 -25.30 2.04
N THR A 129 -18.62 -24.99 1.55
CA THR A 129 -17.99 -25.65 0.41
C THR A 129 -16.48 -25.76 0.61
N ARG A 130 -15.87 -26.78 0.00
CA ARG A 130 -14.46 -27.10 0.14
C ARG A 130 -13.64 -26.55 -1.01
N LYS A 131 -12.39 -26.15 -0.72
CA LYS A 131 -11.44 -25.78 -1.79
C LYS A 131 -10.82 -27.04 -2.43
N PRO A 132 -10.93 -27.24 -3.75
CA PRO A 132 -10.29 -28.38 -4.41
C PRO A 132 -8.76 -28.34 -4.29
N GLY A 133 -8.14 -29.48 -3.95
CA GLY A 133 -6.68 -29.64 -3.95
C GLY A 133 -5.94 -28.90 -2.83
N ARG A 134 -6.61 -28.58 -1.71
CA ARG A 134 -5.98 -27.94 -0.55
C ARG A 134 -5.01 -28.93 0.15
N PRO A 135 -3.85 -28.46 0.65
CA PRO A 135 -2.95 -29.30 1.45
C PRO A 135 -3.65 -29.82 2.72
N PRO A 136 -3.40 -31.08 3.14
CA PRO A 136 -4.01 -31.67 4.34
C PRO A 136 -3.80 -30.86 5.62
N GLU A 137 -2.69 -30.11 5.74
CA GLU A 137 -2.42 -29.29 6.93
C GLU A 137 -3.37 -28.08 7.06
N LEU A 138 -4.14 -27.75 6.02
CA LEU A 138 -5.13 -26.67 6.01
C LEU A 138 -6.59 -27.19 5.98
N GLU A 139 -6.79 -28.52 6.02
CA GLU A 139 -8.13 -29.13 5.96
C GLU A 139 -8.93 -29.01 7.27
N ASP A 140 -8.28 -28.70 8.41
CA ASP A 140 -8.93 -28.66 9.74
C ASP A 140 -9.34 -27.24 10.19
N ASN A 141 -9.48 -26.30 9.25
CA ASN A 141 -9.93 -24.95 9.59
C ASN A 141 -11.47 -24.86 9.68
N ARG A 142 -12.00 -24.87 10.91
CA ARG A 142 -13.45 -24.75 11.18
C ARG A 142 -14.13 -23.49 10.62
N TYR A 143 -13.37 -22.44 10.30
CA TYR A 143 -13.92 -21.17 9.82
C TYR A 143 -14.02 -21.09 8.30
N SER A 144 -13.32 -21.94 7.56
CA SER A 144 -13.34 -21.92 6.09
C SER A 144 -13.66 -23.28 5.48
N GLU A 145 -13.66 -24.37 6.24
CA GLU A 145 -13.83 -25.72 5.71
C GLU A 145 -15.04 -26.44 6.28
N VAL A 146 -15.49 -27.44 5.53
CA VAL A 146 -16.59 -28.34 5.86
C VAL A 146 -16.21 -29.76 5.43
N ALA A 147 -16.74 -30.78 6.12
CA ALA A 147 -16.56 -32.16 5.69
C ALA A 147 -17.22 -32.39 4.32
N ALA A 148 -16.72 -33.36 3.54
CA ALA A 148 -17.20 -33.61 2.18
C ALA A 148 -18.70 -33.97 2.16
N GLU A 149 -19.12 -34.75 3.16
CA GLU A 149 -20.49 -35.17 3.38
C GLU A 149 -21.43 -34.04 3.81
N ASP A 150 -20.87 -32.93 4.29
CA ASP A 150 -21.59 -31.78 4.86
C ASP A 150 -21.58 -30.55 3.92
N GLU A 151 -21.07 -30.68 2.69
CA GLU A 151 -21.09 -29.57 1.71
C GLU A 151 -22.53 -29.14 1.38
N ASP A 152 -22.79 -27.84 1.49
CA ASP A 152 -24.03 -27.19 1.09
C ASP A 152 -23.72 -26.07 0.08
N LEU A 153 -23.87 -26.40 -1.21
CA LEU A 153 -23.69 -25.45 -2.29
C LEU A 153 -24.78 -24.39 -2.33
N GLN A 154 -25.98 -24.66 -1.79
CA GLN A 154 -27.03 -23.64 -1.72
C GLN A 154 -26.72 -22.60 -0.65
N ALA A 155 -26.12 -23.01 0.47
CA ALA A 155 -25.53 -22.08 1.44
C ALA A 155 -24.45 -21.21 0.78
N TRP A 156 -23.55 -21.81 0.00
CA TRP A 156 -22.53 -21.06 -0.72
C TRP A 156 -23.14 -20.01 -1.67
N GLU A 157 -24.20 -20.36 -2.41
CA GLU A 157 -24.91 -19.40 -3.25
C GLU A 157 -25.55 -18.25 -2.45
N ARG A 158 -26.10 -18.53 -1.26
CA ARG A 158 -26.62 -17.48 -0.36
C ARG A 158 -25.50 -16.56 0.11
N PHE A 159 -24.35 -17.12 0.46
CA PHE A 159 -23.17 -16.34 0.84
C PHE A 159 -22.66 -15.45 -0.30
N LEU A 160 -22.57 -15.97 -1.53
CA LEU A 160 -22.20 -15.17 -2.70
C LEU A 160 -23.22 -14.06 -2.96
N ALA A 161 -24.52 -14.33 -2.81
CA ALA A 161 -25.55 -13.30 -2.95
C ALA A 161 -25.46 -12.21 -1.87
N TYR A 162 -25.15 -12.59 -0.63
CA TYR A 162 -24.86 -11.69 0.49
C TYR A 162 -23.66 -10.79 0.17
N ARG A 163 -22.52 -11.39 -0.24
CA ARG A 163 -21.31 -10.69 -0.64
C ARG A 163 -21.57 -9.71 -1.78
N ASP A 164 -22.22 -10.16 -2.86
CA ASP A 164 -22.50 -9.34 -4.02
C ASP A 164 -23.46 -8.19 -3.69
N GLY A 165 -24.37 -8.41 -2.74
CA GLY A 165 -25.21 -7.36 -2.16
C GLY A 165 -24.39 -6.27 -1.47
N GLN A 166 -23.50 -6.66 -0.56
CA GLN A 166 -22.59 -5.73 0.12
C GLN A 166 -21.68 -4.98 -0.85
N ILE A 167 -21.11 -5.67 -1.84
CA ILE A 167 -20.28 -5.03 -2.87
C ILE A 167 -21.09 -4.01 -3.68
N ARG A 168 -22.34 -4.30 -4.05
CA ARG A 168 -23.22 -3.32 -4.71
C ARG A 168 -23.48 -2.10 -3.83
N GLU A 169 -23.67 -2.27 -2.52
CA GLU A 169 -23.79 -1.13 -1.61
C GLU A 169 -22.51 -0.28 -1.61
N LEU A 170 -21.34 -0.90 -1.50
CA LEU A 170 -20.06 -0.20 -1.49
C LEU A 170 -19.83 0.59 -2.79
N THR A 171 -20.06 -0.04 -3.95
CA THR A 171 -19.82 0.57 -5.25
C THR A 171 -20.88 1.61 -5.62
N SER A 172 -22.15 1.42 -5.26
CA SER A 172 -23.21 2.39 -5.58
C SER A 172 -23.23 3.59 -4.64
N ARG A 173 -22.99 3.40 -3.34
CA ARG A 173 -23.06 4.47 -2.33
C ARG A 173 -21.77 5.26 -2.26
N TYR A 174 -20.62 4.57 -2.23
CA TYR A 174 -19.34 5.21 -1.91
C TYR A 174 -18.45 5.39 -3.12
N LYS A 175 -18.73 4.75 -4.26
CA LYS A 175 -18.04 4.94 -5.56
C LYS A 175 -16.50 4.93 -5.43
N PRO A 176 -15.88 3.86 -4.89
CA PRO A 176 -14.44 3.81 -4.66
C PRO A 176 -13.65 3.84 -5.98
N ASP A 177 -12.48 4.48 -5.95
CA ASP A 177 -11.47 4.44 -7.01
C ASP A 177 -10.62 3.15 -6.94
N LEU A 178 -10.54 2.51 -5.76
CA LEU A 178 -9.80 1.27 -5.54
C LEU A 178 -10.59 0.33 -4.63
N LEU A 179 -10.68 -0.94 -5.02
CA LEU A 179 -11.18 -2.02 -4.15
C LEU A 179 -10.06 -3.01 -3.86
N TRP A 180 -9.71 -3.11 -2.58
CA TRP A 180 -8.62 -3.94 -2.08
C TRP A 180 -9.22 -5.22 -1.46
N PHE A 181 -9.15 -6.33 -2.18
CA PHE A 181 -9.73 -7.59 -1.74
C PHE A 181 -8.75 -8.43 -0.93
N ASP A 182 -9.28 -9.32 -0.10
CA ASP A 182 -8.49 -10.19 0.75
C ASP A 182 -9.19 -11.51 1.09
N GLY A 183 -8.47 -12.56 1.47
CA GLY A 183 -9.04 -13.87 1.80
C GLY A 183 -9.29 -14.76 0.59
N GLU A 184 -8.72 -14.42 -0.56
CA GLU A 184 -8.88 -15.18 -1.81
C GLU A 184 -8.35 -16.62 -1.67
N TRP A 185 -7.40 -16.85 -0.77
CA TRP A 185 -6.78 -18.15 -0.54
C TRP A 185 -7.75 -19.24 -0.05
N ASP A 186 -8.94 -18.89 0.43
CA ASP A 186 -9.90 -19.86 0.98
C ASP A 186 -10.71 -20.62 -0.07
N ARG A 187 -10.83 -20.11 -1.30
CA ARG A 187 -11.54 -20.81 -2.40
C ARG A 187 -10.77 -20.74 -3.71
N SER A 188 -11.23 -21.47 -4.72
CA SER A 188 -10.76 -21.27 -6.09
C SER A 188 -11.36 -19.99 -6.69
N GLU A 189 -10.74 -19.48 -7.75
CA GLU A 189 -11.26 -18.34 -8.52
C GLU A 189 -12.70 -18.59 -9.02
N GLU A 190 -12.99 -19.80 -9.47
CA GLU A 190 -14.31 -20.23 -9.95
C GLU A 190 -15.35 -20.21 -8.82
N GLN A 191 -14.99 -20.74 -7.64
CA GLN A 191 -15.87 -20.70 -6.46
C GLN A 191 -16.16 -19.26 -6.02
N TRP A 192 -15.16 -18.39 -6.11
CA TRP A 192 -15.32 -16.96 -5.85
C TRP A 192 -16.07 -16.21 -6.94
N ARG A 193 -16.25 -16.76 -8.14
CA ARG A 193 -16.85 -16.07 -9.29
C ARG A 193 -16.18 -14.72 -9.56
N ILE A 194 -14.85 -14.71 -9.55
CA ILE A 194 -14.05 -13.49 -9.68
C ILE A 194 -14.38 -12.71 -10.97
N PRO A 195 -14.48 -13.33 -12.17
CA PRO A 195 -14.85 -12.60 -13.38
C PRO A 195 -16.24 -11.95 -13.29
N GLU A 196 -17.23 -12.65 -12.72
CA GLU A 196 -18.59 -12.12 -12.53
C GLU A 196 -18.61 -10.98 -11.50
N LEU A 197 -17.86 -11.13 -10.41
CA LEU A 197 -17.71 -10.09 -9.38
C LEU A 197 -17.06 -8.83 -9.96
N ALA A 198 -15.98 -8.99 -10.73
CA ALA A 198 -15.32 -7.89 -11.41
C ALA A 198 -16.26 -7.18 -12.40
N ALA A 199 -17.04 -7.94 -13.17
CA ALA A 199 -18.04 -7.38 -14.10
C ALA A 199 -19.14 -6.60 -13.36
N LEU A 200 -19.63 -7.14 -12.23
CA LEU A 200 -20.59 -6.47 -11.37
C LEU A 200 -20.05 -5.14 -10.86
N ILE A 201 -18.83 -5.13 -10.35
CA ILE A 201 -18.19 -3.91 -9.82
C ILE A 201 -17.99 -2.88 -10.93
N ARG A 202 -17.39 -3.28 -12.06
CA ARG A 202 -17.09 -2.37 -13.18
C ARG A 202 -18.34 -1.82 -13.85
N SER A 203 -19.50 -2.48 -13.70
CA SER A 203 -20.78 -1.91 -14.15
C SER A 203 -21.18 -0.63 -13.40
N GLU A 204 -20.70 -0.47 -12.16
CA GLU A 204 -21.00 0.65 -11.26
C GLU A 204 -19.85 1.66 -11.12
N VAL A 205 -18.61 1.15 -11.16
CA VAL A 205 -17.34 1.90 -11.05
C VAL A 205 -16.36 1.40 -12.12
N PRO A 206 -16.49 1.84 -13.39
CA PRO A 206 -15.77 1.24 -14.52
C PRO A 206 -14.24 1.41 -14.44
N ASP A 207 -13.78 2.46 -13.75
CA ASP A 207 -12.36 2.81 -13.61
C ASP A 207 -11.77 2.37 -12.26
N VAL A 208 -12.44 1.47 -11.53
CA VAL A 208 -11.91 0.94 -10.27
C VAL A 208 -10.62 0.16 -10.49
N VAL A 209 -9.68 0.30 -9.56
CA VAL A 209 -8.45 -0.49 -9.51
C VAL A 209 -8.65 -1.68 -8.56
N PHE A 210 -8.25 -2.88 -9.00
CA PHE A 210 -8.22 -4.10 -8.20
C PHE A 210 -6.80 -4.49 -7.82
N ASN A 211 -6.62 -4.91 -6.56
CA ASN A 211 -5.38 -5.51 -6.09
C ASN A 211 -5.22 -6.95 -6.62
N ALA A 212 -4.03 -7.54 -6.45
CA ALA A 212 -3.71 -8.90 -6.94
C ALA A 212 -4.64 -10.01 -6.41
N ARG A 213 -5.32 -9.77 -5.28
CA ARG A 213 -6.22 -10.73 -4.64
C ARG A 213 -7.57 -10.88 -5.36
N MET A 214 -7.82 -10.07 -6.40
CA MET A 214 -8.83 -10.34 -7.43
C MET A 214 -8.32 -11.30 -8.53
N LEU A 215 -7.23 -12.04 -8.28
CA LEU A 215 -6.73 -13.13 -9.13
C LEU A 215 -6.57 -12.71 -10.60
N SER A 216 -7.24 -13.38 -11.54
CA SER A 216 -7.16 -13.06 -12.97
C SER A 216 -7.61 -11.64 -13.32
N GLU A 217 -8.36 -10.98 -12.42
CA GLU A 217 -8.89 -9.63 -12.58
C GLU A 217 -8.09 -8.57 -11.82
N GLY A 218 -7.02 -8.95 -11.10
CA GLY A 218 -6.14 -8.01 -10.40
C GLY A 218 -5.30 -7.15 -11.33
N ASP A 219 -5.17 -5.86 -11.04
CA ASP A 219 -4.47 -4.89 -11.90
C ASP A 219 -2.99 -4.69 -11.52
N TYR A 220 -2.60 -5.00 -10.28
CA TYR A 220 -1.25 -4.80 -9.76
C TYR A 220 -0.83 -5.86 -8.73
N ALA A 221 0.48 -6.08 -8.59
CA ALA A 221 1.03 -7.01 -7.59
C ALA A 221 1.09 -6.41 -6.18
N THR A 222 0.87 -7.23 -5.14
CA THR A 222 0.75 -6.78 -3.73
C THR A 222 1.76 -7.48 -2.80
N PRO A 223 3.07 -7.23 -2.89
CA PRO A 223 3.99 -7.65 -1.84
C PRO A 223 3.54 -7.08 -0.48
N GLU A 224 3.60 -7.89 0.56
CA GLU A 224 3.11 -7.56 1.89
C GLU A 224 4.22 -7.71 2.92
N GLN A 225 4.41 -6.70 3.78
CA GLN A 225 5.42 -6.60 4.87
C GLN A 225 6.90 -6.67 4.44
N GLY A 226 7.23 -7.43 3.39
CA GLY A 226 8.57 -7.58 2.85
C GLY A 226 8.77 -6.74 1.60
N ALA A 227 9.60 -5.70 1.69
CA ALA A 227 10.05 -4.97 0.52
C ALA A 227 10.80 -5.92 -0.43
N PRO A 228 10.41 -5.99 -1.71
CA PRO A 228 11.02 -6.94 -2.64
C PRO A 228 12.45 -6.53 -2.98
N VAL A 229 13.39 -7.47 -2.90
CA VAL A 229 14.78 -7.26 -3.37
C VAL A 229 14.82 -7.02 -4.87
N VAL A 230 13.99 -7.76 -5.62
CA VAL A 230 13.75 -7.57 -7.04
C VAL A 230 12.28 -7.15 -7.19
N PRO A 231 12.01 -5.91 -7.62
CA PRO A 231 10.64 -5.44 -7.80
C PRO A 231 9.86 -6.32 -8.79
N PRO A 232 8.55 -6.53 -8.58
CA PRO A 232 7.68 -7.19 -9.54
C PRO A 232 7.75 -6.54 -10.93
N GLU A 233 7.41 -7.32 -11.96
CA GLU A 233 7.15 -6.77 -13.29
C GLU A 233 5.79 -6.05 -13.30
N GLY A 234 5.73 -4.88 -13.96
CA GLY A 234 4.50 -4.09 -14.03
C GLY A 234 4.19 -3.29 -12.75
N PRO A 235 2.96 -2.75 -12.63
CA PRO A 235 2.52 -2.01 -11.45
C PRO A 235 2.47 -2.89 -10.20
N TRP A 236 2.87 -2.34 -9.06
CA TRP A 236 2.84 -3.04 -7.78
C TRP A 236 2.74 -2.07 -6.60
N GLU A 237 2.29 -2.58 -5.46
CA GLU A 237 2.10 -1.84 -4.22
C GLU A 237 2.59 -2.65 -3.04
N LEU A 238 3.52 -2.10 -2.26
CA LEU A 238 3.92 -2.66 -0.97
C LEU A 238 2.93 -2.22 0.10
N CYS A 239 2.16 -3.15 0.67
CA CYS A 239 1.44 -2.87 1.91
C CYS A 239 2.36 -3.12 3.12
N LEU A 240 2.48 -2.14 4.00
CA LEU A 240 3.43 -2.14 5.11
C LEU A 240 2.81 -1.49 6.36
N THR A 241 3.02 -2.07 7.53
CA THR A 241 2.59 -1.47 8.81
C THR A 241 3.60 -0.46 9.34
N ILE A 242 3.13 0.55 10.10
CA ILE A 242 4.05 1.44 10.83
C ILE A 242 4.74 0.69 11.98
N ASN A 243 4.01 -0.15 12.71
CA ASN A 243 4.51 -1.04 13.76
C ASN A 243 4.44 -2.50 13.30
N ASP A 244 4.25 -3.48 14.19
CA ASP A 244 4.17 -4.90 13.86
C ASP A 244 2.73 -5.37 13.59
N SER A 245 1.74 -4.48 13.71
CA SER A 245 0.30 -4.80 13.64
C SER A 245 -0.43 -3.96 12.58
N TRP A 246 -1.43 -4.54 11.91
CA TRP A 246 -2.30 -3.78 11.02
C TRP A 246 -3.32 -2.93 11.80
N GLY A 247 -4.14 -3.59 12.63
CA GLY A 247 -5.04 -2.93 13.56
C GLY A 247 -4.35 -2.36 14.80
N HIS A 248 -5.07 -1.55 15.58
CA HIS A 248 -4.56 -1.03 16.84
C HIS A 248 -4.30 -2.17 17.83
N GLN A 249 -3.07 -2.30 18.32
CA GLN A 249 -2.74 -3.20 19.43
C GLN A 249 -2.12 -2.43 20.60
N HIS A 250 -2.63 -2.66 21.80
CA HIS A 250 -2.26 -1.90 22.99
C HIS A 250 -0.80 -2.05 23.41
N HIS A 251 -0.18 -3.19 23.09
CA HIS A 251 1.16 -3.54 23.52
C HIS A 251 2.20 -3.47 22.39
N ASP A 252 1.78 -3.15 21.17
CA ASP A 252 2.68 -2.99 20.04
C ASP A 252 3.24 -1.55 20.02
N HIS A 253 4.45 -1.42 20.54
CA HIS A 253 5.20 -0.17 20.53
C HIS A 253 6.38 -0.20 19.55
N ASN A 254 6.54 -1.25 18.75
CA ASN A 254 7.67 -1.42 17.84
C ASN A 254 7.49 -0.62 16.54
N HIS A 255 7.36 0.69 16.68
CA HIS A 255 7.14 1.59 15.56
C HIS A 255 8.43 1.77 14.76
N LYS A 256 8.34 1.60 13.45
CA LYS A 256 9.36 2.03 12.50
C LYS A 256 9.64 3.53 12.71
N SER A 257 10.92 3.88 12.67
CA SER A 257 11.37 5.28 12.68
C SER A 257 11.03 5.98 11.37
N VAL A 258 11.03 7.31 11.37
CA VAL A 258 10.88 8.12 10.15
C VAL A 258 11.94 7.75 9.11
N ASP A 259 13.19 7.50 9.52
CA ASP A 259 14.28 7.07 8.64
C ASP A 259 13.99 5.74 7.95
N GLN A 260 13.48 4.76 8.71
CA GLN A 260 13.07 3.47 8.14
C GLN A 260 11.93 3.64 7.14
N LEU A 261 10.92 4.47 7.46
CA LEU A 261 9.78 4.70 6.57
C LEU A 261 10.19 5.41 5.28
N ILE A 262 11.06 6.43 5.36
CA ILE A 262 11.62 7.11 4.17
C ILE A 262 12.41 6.11 3.32
N ARG A 263 13.18 5.23 3.94
CA ARG A 263 13.90 4.18 3.22
C ARG A 263 12.96 3.21 2.51
N TYR A 264 11.96 2.65 3.19
CA TYR A 264 10.96 1.80 2.57
C TYR A 264 10.24 2.50 1.42
N PHE A 265 9.83 3.75 1.64
CA PHE A 265 9.15 4.56 0.64
C PHE A 265 10.01 4.77 -0.61
N THR A 266 11.25 5.23 -0.43
CA THR A 266 12.15 5.56 -1.53
C THR A 266 12.66 4.33 -2.29
N GLU A 267 12.91 3.21 -1.62
CA GLU A 267 13.19 1.92 -2.27
C GLU A 267 11.99 1.42 -3.07
N THR A 268 10.76 1.60 -2.56
CA THR A 268 9.52 1.19 -3.23
C THR A 268 9.26 2.00 -4.50
N ILE A 269 9.26 3.34 -4.42
CA ILE A 269 9.02 4.19 -5.59
C ILE A 269 10.17 4.12 -6.60
N GLY A 270 11.41 3.93 -6.13
CA GLY A 270 12.56 3.71 -6.99
C GLY A 270 12.51 2.36 -7.73
N GLY A 271 11.82 1.38 -7.15
CA GLY A 271 11.43 0.12 -7.79
C GLY A 271 10.20 0.23 -8.70
N GLY A 272 9.58 1.41 -8.81
CA GLY A 272 8.40 1.68 -9.64
C GLY A 272 7.06 1.30 -9.00
N GLY A 273 7.03 1.05 -7.69
CA GLY A 273 5.82 0.68 -6.96
C GLY A 273 5.22 1.84 -6.16
N ASN A 274 4.09 1.56 -5.53
CA ASN A 274 3.47 2.39 -4.50
C ASN A 274 3.73 1.82 -3.11
N LEU A 275 3.84 2.67 -2.09
CA LEU A 275 3.79 2.27 -0.69
C LEU A 275 2.39 2.53 -0.16
N LEU A 276 1.72 1.49 0.34
CA LEU A 276 0.47 1.57 1.09
C LEU A 276 0.77 1.38 2.58
N LEU A 277 0.91 2.49 3.31
CA LEU A 277 1.39 2.52 4.69
C LEU A 277 0.22 2.45 5.69
N SER A 278 0.20 1.45 6.56
CA SER A 278 -0.92 1.19 7.47
C SER A 278 -0.88 2.00 8.76
N VAL A 279 -2.04 2.51 9.14
CA VAL A 279 -2.38 3.00 10.48
C VAL A 279 -3.50 2.15 11.08
N GLY A 280 -3.49 2.03 12.41
CA GLY A 280 -4.50 1.33 13.19
C GLY A 280 -5.15 2.30 14.19
N PRO A 281 -6.29 2.92 13.84
CA PRO A 281 -7.02 3.81 14.75
C PRO A 281 -7.54 3.06 15.98
N ARG A 282 -7.65 3.78 17.10
CA ARG A 282 -8.29 3.31 18.34
C ARG A 282 -9.79 3.12 18.14
N GLU A 283 -10.46 2.41 19.04
CA GLU A 283 -11.91 2.16 19.01
C GLU A 283 -12.76 3.44 19.04
N ASP A 284 -12.23 4.54 19.56
CA ASP A 284 -12.87 5.85 19.53
C ASP A 284 -12.74 6.57 18.17
N GLY A 285 -11.93 6.05 17.24
CA GLY A 285 -11.68 6.64 15.92
C GLY A 285 -10.48 7.57 15.85
N THR A 286 -9.67 7.69 16.91
CA THR A 286 -8.44 8.48 16.86
C THR A 286 -7.24 7.66 16.39
N ILE A 287 -6.41 8.26 15.53
CA ILE A 287 -5.12 7.67 15.13
C ILE A 287 -4.13 7.88 16.27
N PRO A 288 -3.39 6.83 16.70
CA PRO A 288 -2.35 6.97 17.73
C PRO A 288 -1.34 8.07 17.37
N ALA A 289 -0.94 8.88 18.36
CA ALA A 289 -0.07 10.03 18.15
C ALA A 289 1.28 9.63 17.55
N GLU A 290 1.81 8.47 17.96
CA GLU A 290 3.03 7.89 17.45
C GLU A 290 2.92 7.64 15.95
N GLN A 291 1.82 7.03 15.48
CA GLN A 291 1.59 6.77 14.06
C GLN A 291 1.39 8.08 13.26
N ALA A 292 0.67 9.05 13.83
CA ALA A 292 0.49 10.37 13.22
C ALA A 292 1.83 11.11 13.06
N GLU A 293 2.70 11.09 14.08
CA GLU A 293 4.05 11.68 14.03
C GLU A 293 4.90 11.06 12.90
N ARG A 294 4.79 9.74 12.66
CA ARG A 294 5.52 9.07 11.58
C ARG A 294 5.03 9.50 10.20
N LEU A 295 3.71 9.61 10.03
CA LEU A 295 3.11 10.13 8.80
C LEU A 295 3.52 11.58 8.54
N GLU A 296 3.54 12.42 9.57
CA GLU A 296 3.96 13.82 9.45
C GLU A 296 5.46 13.95 9.15
N GLY A 297 6.31 13.12 9.77
CA GLY A 297 7.74 13.05 9.47
C GLY A 297 8.03 12.64 8.02
N LEU A 298 7.35 11.60 7.54
CA LEU A 298 7.42 11.19 6.13
C LEU A 298 6.92 12.31 5.20
N GLY A 299 5.79 12.94 5.53
CA GLY A 299 5.22 14.05 4.77
C GLY A 299 6.13 15.27 4.71
N ALA A 300 6.82 15.62 5.80
CA ALA A 300 7.78 16.71 5.82
C ALA A 300 8.96 16.46 4.88
N TRP A 301 9.46 15.21 4.82
CA TRP A 301 10.49 14.82 3.86
C TRP A 301 9.98 14.88 2.42
N ILE A 302 8.80 14.30 2.15
CA ILE A 302 8.17 14.31 0.82
C ILE A 302 7.95 15.75 0.33
N ALA A 303 7.46 16.65 1.17
CA ALA A 303 7.20 18.04 0.80
C ALA A 303 8.47 18.79 0.35
N ARG A 304 9.62 18.47 0.95
CA ARG A 304 10.92 19.06 0.58
C ARG A 304 11.48 18.48 -0.73
N HIS A 305 11.14 17.24 -1.05
CA HIS A 305 11.72 16.48 -2.18
C HIS A 305 10.66 16.03 -3.19
N ALA A 306 9.55 16.77 -3.31
CA ALA A 306 8.36 16.33 -4.05
C ALA A 306 8.63 16.02 -5.53
N GLU A 307 9.57 16.73 -6.16
CA GLU A 307 10.00 16.49 -7.55
C GLU A 307 10.67 15.14 -7.76
N ALA A 308 11.28 14.56 -6.71
CA ALA A 308 11.86 13.22 -6.75
C ALA A 308 10.85 12.12 -6.43
N VAL A 309 9.61 12.48 -6.11
CA VAL A 309 8.56 11.54 -5.68
C VAL A 309 7.45 11.46 -6.73
N TYR A 310 6.80 12.59 -7.02
CA TYR A 310 5.66 12.63 -7.93
C TYR A 310 6.10 13.02 -9.34
N GLY A 311 5.39 12.53 -10.36
CA GLY A 311 5.80 12.72 -11.76
C GLY A 311 7.12 12.02 -12.07
N THR A 312 7.46 10.97 -11.30
CA THR A 312 8.64 10.15 -11.53
C THR A 312 8.26 8.70 -11.80
N GLU A 313 9.11 8.02 -12.54
CA GLU A 313 9.04 6.58 -12.79
C GLU A 313 10.21 5.84 -12.09
N ARG A 314 10.26 4.52 -12.33
CA ARG A 314 11.32 3.64 -11.82
C ARG A 314 12.70 4.20 -12.16
N GLY A 315 13.58 4.29 -11.16
CA GLY A 315 14.92 4.81 -11.35
C GLY A 315 15.91 3.78 -11.90
N LEU A 316 17.17 3.96 -11.52
CA LEU A 316 18.26 3.11 -11.97
C LEU A 316 18.14 1.67 -11.47
N PRO A 317 18.48 0.67 -12.31
CA PRO A 317 18.59 -0.71 -11.85
C PRO A 317 19.83 -0.89 -10.96
N PRO A 318 19.89 -2.00 -10.18
CA PRO A 318 21.02 -2.31 -9.33
C PRO A 318 22.36 -2.27 -10.07
N GLY A 319 23.39 -1.73 -9.40
CA GLY A 319 24.76 -1.64 -9.92
C GLY A 319 25.12 -0.33 -10.59
N HIS A 320 24.15 0.53 -10.91
CA HIS A 320 24.40 1.87 -11.45
C HIS A 320 24.60 2.94 -10.36
N HIS A 321 23.87 2.81 -9.26
CA HIS A 321 23.94 3.66 -8.08
C HIS A 321 23.76 2.78 -6.83
N TYR A 322 24.40 3.15 -5.71
CA TYR A 322 24.30 2.43 -4.43
C TYR A 322 23.30 3.13 -3.51
N GLY A 323 22.03 3.03 -3.89
CA GLY A 323 20.89 3.66 -3.23
C GLY A 323 19.67 3.62 -4.17
N PRO A 324 18.46 3.94 -3.67
CA PRO A 324 17.33 4.11 -4.55
C PRO A 324 17.48 5.37 -5.40
N SER A 325 16.75 5.39 -6.50
CA SER A 325 16.63 6.56 -7.35
C SER A 325 15.29 6.57 -8.04
N THR A 326 14.85 7.74 -8.49
CA THR A 326 13.68 7.91 -9.33
C THR A 326 14.07 8.70 -10.58
N LEU A 327 13.28 8.61 -11.63
CA LEU A 327 13.54 9.27 -12.91
C LEU A 327 12.34 10.16 -13.26
N SER A 328 12.57 11.42 -13.64
CA SER A 328 11.50 12.30 -14.08
C SER A 328 10.73 11.72 -15.27
N GLU A 329 9.47 12.12 -15.42
CA GLU A 329 8.59 11.67 -16.53
C GLU A 329 9.20 11.92 -17.92
N ASP A 330 9.90 13.04 -18.10
CA ASP A 330 10.61 13.37 -19.35
C ASP A 330 11.95 12.63 -19.52
N ARG A 331 12.32 11.79 -18.54
CA ARG A 331 13.54 10.99 -18.46
C ARG A 331 14.83 11.77 -18.46
N ARG A 332 14.81 13.07 -18.15
CA ARG A 332 15.98 13.96 -18.20
C ARG A 332 16.57 14.31 -16.85
N THR A 333 15.88 14.00 -15.76
CA THR A 333 16.37 14.24 -14.40
C THR A 333 16.33 12.96 -13.59
N LEU A 334 17.52 12.52 -13.17
CA LEU A 334 17.67 11.39 -12.26
C LEU A 334 17.81 11.90 -10.83
N TYR A 335 16.98 11.40 -9.92
CA TYR A 335 17.05 11.76 -8.50
C TYR A 335 17.73 10.63 -7.73
N LEU A 336 18.91 10.88 -7.18
CA LEU A 336 19.65 9.92 -6.35
C LEU A 336 19.33 10.16 -4.88
N ILE A 337 19.07 9.10 -4.12
CA ILE A 337 18.64 9.20 -2.73
C ILE A 337 19.73 8.64 -1.84
N LEU A 338 20.27 9.50 -0.97
CA LEU A 338 21.40 9.23 -0.10
C LEU A 338 20.93 9.19 1.35
N PHE A 339 20.97 8.00 1.97
CA PHE A 339 20.60 7.84 3.38
C PHE A 339 21.70 8.30 4.34
N ASP A 340 22.96 8.21 3.92
CA ASP A 340 24.11 8.55 4.73
C ASP A 340 24.85 9.76 4.16
N ALA A 341 25.45 10.56 5.06
CA ALA A 341 26.41 11.58 4.68
C ALA A 341 27.59 10.93 3.89
N PRO A 342 27.82 11.32 2.63
CA PRO A 342 28.83 10.67 1.81
C PRO A 342 30.25 10.91 2.35
N ARG A 343 31.05 9.85 2.47
CA ARG A 343 32.46 9.93 2.89
C ARG A 343 33.41 10.33 1.77
N ALA A 344 32.96 10.22 0.53
CA ALA A 344 33.71 10.48 -0.69
C ALA A 344 32.72 10.89 -1.80
N GLU A 345 33.24 11.06 -3.02
CA GLU A 345 32.43 11.35 -4.21
C GLU A 345 31.37 10.25 -4.44
N ILE A 346 30.15 10.66 -4.79
CA ILE A 346 29.06 9.77 -5.18
C ILE A 346 29.29 9.35 -6.62
N ASN A 347 29.20 8.05 -6.92
CA ASN A 347 29.30 7.58 -8.30
C ASN A 347 27.96 7.19 -8.91
N VAL A 348 27.88 7.41 -10.22
CA VAL A 348 26.85 6.82 -11.09
C VAL A 348 27.55 6.16 -12.28
N ARG A 349 27.23 4.89 -12.52
CA ARG A 349 27.85 4.08 -13.57
C ARG A 349 26.92 3.95 -14.77
N GLY A 350 27.51 3.78 -15.95
CA GLY A 350 26.76 3.40 -17.15
C GLY A 350 25.93 4.51 -17.78
N LEU A 351 26.10 5.79 -17.41
CA LEU A 351 25.43 6.90 -18.08
C LEU A 351 26.05 7.13 -19.47
N LEU A 352 25.25 7.04 -20.52
CA LEU A 352 25.68 7.35 -21.89
C LEU A 352 25.48 8.84 -22.24
N GLY A 353 24.44 9.46 -21.70
CA GLY A 353 24.14 10.88 -21.86
C GLY A 353 25.10 11.79 -21.09
N LYS A 354 25.24 13.04 -21.54
CA LYS A 354 26.00 14.06 -20.83
C LYS A 354 25.19 14.61 -19.66
N VAL A 355 25.86 14.76 -18.51
CA VAL A 355 25.31 15.45 -17.35
C VAL A 355 25.48 16.96 -17.57
N ARG A 356 24.35 17.68 -17.50
CA ARG A 356 24.29 19.13 -17.60
C ARG A 356 24.61 19.78 -16.26
N LYS A 357 23.99 19.27 -15.19
CA LYS A 357 24.05 19.85 -13.85
C LYS A 357 23.79 18.78 -12.80
N VAL A 358 24.41 18.92 -11.64
CA VAL A 358 24.05 18.17 -10.44
C VAL A 358 23.78 19.15 -9.31
N SER A 359 22.68 18.97 -8.58
CA SER A 359 22.35 19.81 -7.43
C SER A 359 21.72 19.03 -6.29
N VAL A 360 21.83 19.55 -5.08
CA VAL A 360 21.08 19.05 -3.92
C VAL A 360 19.65 19.58 -4.04
N LEU A 361 18.66 18.70 -4.17
CA LEU A 361 17.28 19.11 -4.45
C LEU A 361 16.72 20.02 -3.35
N GLY A 362 16.95 19.67 -2.08
CA GLY A 362 16.40 20.39 -0.93
C GLY A 362 16.97 21.80 -0.70
N SER A 363 18.18 22.10 -1.21
CA SER A 363 18.82 23.41 -1.03
C SER A 363 19.08 24.17 -2.33
N GLY A 364 19.05 23.48 -3.48
CA GLY A 364 19.42 24.02 -4.78
C GLY A 364 20.93 24.17 -5.00
N THR A 365 21.76 23.80 -4.02
CA THR A 365 23.22 23.91 -4.11
C THR A 365 23.75 23.06 -5.24
N GLU A 366 24.43 23.68 -6.19
CA GLU A 366 25.07 22.99 -7.31
C GLU A 366 26.36 22.29 -6.86
N LEU A 367 26.54 21.05 -7.32
CA LEU A 367 27.69 20.22 -6.99
C LEU A 367 28.58 20.08 -8.21
N ALA A 368 29.89 20.21 -7.99
CA ALA A 368 30.86 19.88 -9.02
C ALA A 368 30.82 18.37 -9.31
N HIS A 369 31.01 18.02 -10.57
CA HIS A 369 31.03 16.64 -11.01
C HIS A 369 32.01 16.47 -12.16
N ARG A 370 32.50 15.24 -12.34
CA ARG A 370 33.41 14.88 -13.43
C ARG A 370 33.16 13.45 -13.88
N VAL A 371 33.50 13.16 -15.13
CA VAL A 371 33.50 11.80 -15.65
C VAL A 371 34.93 11.32 -15.76
N THR A 372 35.22 10.11 -15.26
CA THR A 372 36.55 9.50 -15.35
C THR A 372 36.50 8.15 -16.05
N GLY A 373 37.50 7.88 -16.89
CA GLY A 373 37.62 6.61 -17.61
C GLY A 373 36.66 6.53 -18.80
N GLY A 374 36.34 5.29 -19.18
CA GLY A 374 35.60 4.96 -20.40
C GLY A 374 36.52 4.50 -21.52
N LEU A 375 36.02 3.59 -22.36
CA LEU A 375 36.74 3.04 -23.51
C LEU A 375 35.72 2.58 -24.55
N HIS A 376 35.82 3.11 -25.77
CA HIS A 376 34.90 2.81 -26.87
C HIS A 376 33.42 2.98 -26.46
N GLU A 377 32.62 1.91 -26.50
CA GLU A 377 31.21 1.87 -26.12
C GLU A 377 30.98 1.84 -24.60
N THR A 378 32.01 1.61 -23.79
CA THR A 378 31.90 1.61 -22.33
C THR A 378 32.04 3.05 -21.82
N PRO A 379 30.99 3.67 -21.25
CA PRO A 379 31.07 5.03 -20.75
C PRO A 379 31.99 5.14 -19.53
N GLY A 380 32.47 6.35 -19.27
CA GLY A 380 33.15 6.64 -18.01
C GLY A 380 32.20 6.59 -16.81
N ILE A 381 32.75 6.67 -15.61
CA ILE A 381 32.00 6.76 -14.36
C ILE A 381 31.82 8.24 -14.01
N LEU A 382 30.58 8.66 -13.74
CA LEU A 382 30.28 9.96 -13.17
C LEU A 382 30.65 9.96 -11.70
N TRP A 383 31.41 10.97 -11.27
CA TRP A 383 31.74 11.26 -9.87
C TRP A 383 31.20 12.64 -9.51
N ILE A 384 30.43 12.70 -8.43
CA ILE A 384 29.77 13.91 -7.92
C ILE A 384 30.41 14.24 -6.58
N GLU A 385 30.81 15.50 -6.38
CA GLU A 385 31.32 15.94 -5.08
C GLU A 385 30.25 15.81 -3.98
N PRO A 386 30.63 15.43 -2.74
CA PRO A 386 29.66 15.27 -1.67
C PRO A 386 29.03 16.62 -1.27
N PRO A 387 27.72 16.67 -0.95
CA PRO A 387 27.10 17.86 -0.38
C PRO A 387 27.80 18.30 0.90
N ALA A 388 27.84 19.61 1.14
CA ALA A 388 28.31 20.13 2.42
C ALA A 388 27.30 19.81 3.53
N ALA A 389 27.77 19.74 4.78
CA ALA A 389 26.91 19.42 5.93
C ALA A 389 25.62 20.26 6.04
N PRO A 390 25.59 21.57 5.73
CA PRO A 390 24.37 22.36 5.75
C PRO A 390 23.34 22.00 4.66
N ASP A 391 23.77 21.34 3.58
CA ASP A 391 22.90 20.90 2.48
C ASP A 391 22.33 19.49 2.71
N LEU A 392 22.80 18.77 3.73
CA LEU A 392 22.30 17.44 4.03
C LEU A 392 20.91 17.50 4.67
N ASP A 393 20.01 16.68 4.14
CA ASP A 393 18.75 16.37 4.80
C ASP A 393 19.02 15.40 5.96
N PRO A 394 18.40 15.59 7.15
CA PRO A 394 18.63 14.74 8.31
C PRO A 394 18.18 13.29 8.13
N HIS A 395 17.29 13.00 7.17
CA HIS A 395 16.75 11.65 6.94
C HIS A 395 17.31 11.03 5.66
N ALA A 396 17.19 11.74 4.54
CA ALA A 396 17.74 11.29 3.26
C ALA A 396 17.93 12.48 2.32
N THR A 397 19.16 12.68 1.86
CA THR A 397 19.49 13.77 0.93
C THR A 397 19.20 13.33 -0.49
N VAL A 398 18.55 14.19 -1.29
CA VAL A 398 18.26 13.92 -2.70
C VAL A 398 19.14 14.77 -3.58
N LEU A 399 19.82 14.13 -4.55
CA LEU A 399 20.57 14.82 -5.60
C LEU A 399 19.80 14.75 -6.92
N ALA A 400 19.57 15.88 -7.56
CA ALA A 400 19.05 15.95 -8.92
C ALA A 400 20.22 15.98 -9.92
N VAL A 401 20.28 14.99 -10.80
CA VAL A 401 21.25 14.85 -11.90
C VAL A 401 20.51 15.13 -13.20
N GLU A 402 20.71 16.33 -13.74
CA GLU A 402 20.07 16.80 -14.97
C GLU A 402 20.90 16.40 -16.19
N LEU A 403 20.28 15.79 -17.18
CA LEU A 403 20.90 15.28 -18.40
C LEU A 403 20.61 16.23 -19.59
N GLU A 404 21.51 16.26 -20.58
CA GLU A 404 21.28 17.01 -21.83
C GLU A 404 20.16 16.37 -22.72
N GLY A 405 19.83 15.10 -22.48
CA GLY A 405 18.82 14.33 -23.20
C GLY A 405 18.22 13.24 -22.30
N GLU A 406 17.38 12.38 -22.87
CA GLU A 406 16.77 11.28 -22.10
C GLU A 406 17.83 10.29 -21.57
N LEU A 407 17.53 9.64 -20.45
CA LEU A 407 18.39 8.67 -19.83
C LEU A 407 18.61 7.45 -20.73
N GLU A 408 19.87 7.28 -21.15
CA GLU A 408 20.40 6.09 -21.81
C GLU A 408 21.46 5.42 -20.93
N LEU A 409 21.32 4.10 -20.76
CA LEU A 409 22.18 3.31 -19.87
C LEU A 409 22.96 2.23 -20.62
N TYR A 410 24.26 2.19 -20.37
CA TYR A 410 25.12 1.06 -20.70
C TYR A 410 24.98 -0.06 -19.66
N ARG A 411 24.67 -1.27 -20.11
CA ARG A 411 24.56 -2.49 -19.26
C ARG A 411 25.45 -3.65 -19.73
N GLY A 412 26.45 -3.36 -20.56
CA GLY A 412 27.37 -4.38 -21.08
C GLY A 412 28.48 -4.77 -20.09
N ALA A 413 29.25 -5.79 -20.45
CA ALA A 413 30.35 -6.32 -19.63
C ALA A 413 31.71 -5.62 -19.87
N GLY A 414 31.74 -4.57 -20.70
CA GLY A 414 32.95 -4.00 -21.25
C GLY A 414 33.56 -4.87 -22.36
N ARG A 415 34.74 -4.46 -22.81
CA ARG A 415 35.55 -5.22 -23.76
C ARG A 415 36.61 -6.01 -22.98
N PHE A 416 36.71 -7.32 -23.27
CA PHE A 416 37.75 -8.21 -22.73
C PHE A 416 39.09 -8.02 -23.42
#